data_AF-W7UYF2-F1
#
_entry.id   AF-W7UYF2-F1
#
_cell.length_a   1.000
_cell.length_b   1.000
_cell.length_c   1.000
_cell.angle_alpha   90.00
_cell.angle_beta   90.00
_cell.angle_gamma   90.00
#
_symmetry.space_group_name_H-M   'P 1'
#
loop_
_entity.id
_entity.type
_entity.pdbx_description
1 polymer ?
#
loop_
_entity_poly.entity_id
_entity_poly.type
_entity_poly.pdbx_seq_one_letter_code
_entity_poly.pdbx_strand_id
1 'polypeptide(L)'
;MENDKPKKSGFWIANLIISLFFVLSSCFVGIWTLSVAGLFPYFFIVLLVLFLMIPVLYRKNQKDGKYKIPLWTVRIAFVLISLLFVVLPYIGLKFKYNKFFYTPKKIIYTYGVYTLSSNIDEMLPKHLPLECREYKFITQLGSIAQDYHPSVYLMFYTDNDTLMQYEKNFKTIPDVNIASGECKEHDYYQFQNEVFFYPKNFPDHVFWRLDDIHREKFKNMENAKIYIAGDYYTHGCLLDYDSGLVVFWT
;
A
#
# COMPACT_ATOMS: atom_id res chain seq x y z
N MET A 1 -23.36 12.76 -56.93
CA MET A 1 -23.58 12.60 -55.48
C MET A 1 -22.34 11.97 -54.90
N GLU A 2 -21.40 12.81 -54.50
CA GLU A 2 -20.15 12.38 -53.89
C GLU A 2 -20.44 12.06 -52.42
N ASN A 3 -20.08 10.84 -52.02
CA ASN A 3 -20.43 10.25 -50.74
C ASN A 3 -19.50 10.83 -49.66
N ASP A 4 -19.86 12.01 -49.14
CA ASP A 4 -19.07 12.75 -48.18
C ASP A 4 -19.13 12.02 -46.81
N LYS A 5 -18.22 11.07 -46.61
CA LYS A 5 -18.06 10.38 -45.32
C LYS A 5 -17.84 11.46 -44.27
N PRO A 6 -18.67 11.55 -43.22
CA PRO A 6 -18.49 12.58 -42.20
C PRO A 6 -17.10 12.41 -41.60
N LYS A 7 -16.22 13.40 -41.82
CA LYS A 7 -14.92 13.50 -41.16
C LYS A 7 -15.19 13.36 -39.67
N LYS A 8 -14.88 12.20 -39.08
CA LYS A 8 -14.95 12.00 -37.64
C LYS A 8 -14.02 13.04 -37.04
N SER A 9 -14.61 14.12 -36.53
CA SER A 9 -13.84 15.24 -35.99
C SER A 9 -12.98 14.69 -34.85
N GLY A 10 -11.77 15.23 -34.64
CA GLY A 10 -10.90 14.81 -33.52
C GLY A 10 -11.60 14.83 -32.16
N PHE A 11 -12.76 15.48 -32.08
CA PHE A 11 -13.68 15.51 -30.97
C PHE A 11 -14.37 14.17 -30.66
N TRP A 12 -14.77 13.39 -31.67
CA TRP A 12 -15.37 12.07 -31.47
C TRP A 12 -14.31 11.10 -30.90
N ILE A 13 -13.08 11.21 -31.41
CA ILE A 13 -11.93 10.46 -30.92
C ILE A 13 -11.64 10.83 -29.45
N ALA A 14 -11.64 12.12 -29.09
CA ALA A 14 -11.42 12.55 -27.71
C ALA A 14 -12.47 12.00 -26.73
N ASN A 15 -13.75 12.03 -27.10
CA ASN A 15 -14.81 11.46 -26.26
C ASN A 15 -14.70 9.94 -26.13
N LEU A 16 -14.33 9.25 -27.20
CA LEU A 16 -14.12 7.80 -27.17
C LEU A 16 -12.94 7.42 -26.26
N ILE A 17 -11.83 8.18 -26.31
CA ILE A 17 -10.69 8.00 -25.40
C ILE A 17 -11.13 8.21 -23.94
N ILE A 18 -11.88 9.28 -23.65
CA ILE A 18 -12.38 9.58 -22.29
C ILE A 18 -13.29 8.46 -21.77
N SER A 19 -14.23 7.99 -22.59
CA SER A 19 -15.12 6.88 -22.22
C SER A 19 -14.34 5.58 -22.00
N LEU A 20 -13.34 5.29 -22.84
CA LEU A 20 -12.48 4.13 -22.65
C LEU A 20 -11.69 4.23 -21.34
N PHE A 21 -11.12 5.40 -21.04
CA PHE A 21 -10.44 5.65 -19.77
C PHE A 21 -11.39 5.52 -18.58
N PHE A 22 -12.63 5.99 -18.68
CA PHE A 22 -13.62 5.82 -17.61
C PHE A 22 -13.93 4.35 -17.35
N VAL A 23 -14.19 3.57 -18.41
CA VAL A 23 -14.49 2.14 -18.28
C VAL A 23 -13.29 1.38 -17.72
N LEU A 24 -12.10 1.59 -18.27
CA LEU A 24 -10.87 0.95 -17.79
C LEU A 24 -10.57 1.33 -16.34
N SER A 25 -10.66 2.62 -16.00
CA SER A 25 -10.48 3.09 -14.62
C SER A 25 -11.52 2.46 -13.70
N SER A 26 -12.79 2.38 -14.10
CA SER A 26 -13.89 1.82 -13.29
C SER A 26 -13.80 0.30 -13.11
N CYS A 27 -13.36 -0.44 -14.12
CA CYS A 27 -13.06 -1.86 -13.98
C CYS A 27 -11.89 -2.09 -13.02
N PHE A 28 -10.85 -1.25 -13.11
CA PHE A 28 -9.76 -1.24 -12.13
C PHE A 28 -10.29 -0.87 -10.74
N VAL A 29 -11.16 0.14 -10.60
CA VAL A 29 -11.82 0.50 -9.33
C VAL A 29 -12.47 -0.74 -8.74
N GLY A 30 -13.34 -1.44 -9.47
CA GLY A 30 -14.02 -2.63 -8.96
C GLY A 30 -13.06 -3.67 -8.39
N ILE A 31 -11.99 -4.01 -9.12
CA ILE A 31 -10.97 -4.99 -8.68
C ILE A 31 -10.22 -4.48 -7.42
N TRP A 32 -9.92 -3.19 -7.36
CA TRP A 32 -9.10 -2.61 -6.28
C TRP A 32 -9.90 -2.17 -5.06
N THR A 33 -11.12 -1.66 -5.19
CA THR A 33 -12.05 -1.43 -4.06
C THR A 33 -12.42 -2.74 -3.37
N LEU A 34 -12.42 -3.85 -4.12
CA LEU A 34 -12.55 -5.19 -3.55
C LEU A 34 -11.29 -5.67 -2.83
N SER A 35 -10.19 -4.90 -2.89
CA SER A 35 -8.90 -5.26 -2.30
C SER A 35 -8.35 -4.23 -1.27
N VAL A 36 -8.92 -3.02 -1.23
CA VAL A 36 -8.35 -1.83 -0.56
C VAL A 36 -9.51 -0.98 -0.02
N ALA A 37 -9.78 -1.06 1.28
CA ALA A 37 -10.87 -0.34 1.94
C ALA A 37 -10.39 1.02 2.51
N GLY A 38 -10.79 2.13 1.89
CA GLY A 38 -10.61 3.46 2.48
C GLY A 38 -10.64 4.63 1.50
N LEU A 39 -9.61 4.79 0.67
CA LEU A 39 -9.49 5.97 -0.22
C LEU A 39 -10.19 5.83 -1.58
N PHE A 40 -10.27 4.61 -2.11
CA PHE A 40 -10.72 4.35 -3.48
C PHE A 40 -12.16 4.82 -3.77
N PRO A 41 -13.12 4.75 -2.82
CA PRO A 41 -14.47 5.29 -3.04
C PRO A 41 -14.49 6.80 -3.31
N TYR A 42 -13.68 7.60 -2.59
CA TYR A 42 -13.65 9.06 -2.75
C TYR A 42 -13.11 9.46 -4.13
N PHE A 43 -12.03 8.83 -4.57
CA PHE A 43 -11.48 9.05 -5.90
C PHE A 43 -12.42 8.60 -7.03
N PHE A 44 -13.17 7.50 -6.82
CA PHE A 44 -14.21 7.09 -7.77
C PHE A 44 -15.32 8.12 -7.89
N ILE A 45 -15.79 8.70 -6.77
CA ILE A 45 -16.79 9.77 -6.76
C ILE A 45 -16.27 10.98 -7.55
N VAL A 46 -15.01 11.39 -7.34
CA VAL A 46 -14.39 12.50 -8.09
C VAL A 46 -14.34 12.18 -9.59
N LEU A 47 -13.93 10.98 -9.97
CA LEU A 47 -13.93 10.53 -11.38
C LEU A 47 -15.32 10.55 -11.99
N LEU A 48 -16.34 10.09 -11.25
CA LEU A 48 -17.73 10.11 -11.69
C LEU A 48 -18.23 11.55 -11.91
N VAL A 49 -17.96 12.46 -10.97
CA VAL A 49 -18.33 13.88 -11.09
C VAL A 49 -17.67 14.50 -12.32
N LEU A 50 -16.37 14.29 -12.52
CA LEU A 50 -15.65 14.79 -13.70
C LEU A 50 -16.23 14.21 -14.99
N PHE A 51 -16.50 12.91 -15.02
CA PHE A 51 -17.11 12.23 -16.18
C PHE A 51 -18.48 12.83 -16.52
N LEU A 52 -19.34 13.09 -15.54
CA LEU A 52 -20.66 13.70 -15.73
C LEU A 52 -20.59 15.19 -16.12
N MET A 53 -19.55 15.93 -15.71
CA MET A 53 -19.35 17.32 -16.12
C MET A 53 -18.98 17.48 -17.60
N ILE A 54 -18.25 16.53 -18.18
CA ILE A 54 -17.81 16.58 -19.59
C ILE A 54 -18.98 16.78 -20.57
N PRO A 55 -20.06 15.98 -20.57
CA PRO A 55 -21.20 16.18 -21.48
C PRO A 55 -21.97 17.48 -21.19
N VAL A 56 -22.06 17.92 -19.93
CA VAL A 56 -22.74 19.18 -19.57
C VAL A 56 -21.99 20.38 -20.14
N LEU A 57 -20.68 20.45 -19.91
CA LEU A 57 -19.83 21.52 -20.43
C LEU A 57 -19.75 21.47 -21.96
N TYR A 58 -19.78 20.27 -22.55
CA TYR A 58 -19.82 20.13 -24.00
C TYR A 58 -21.09 20.73 -24.61
N ARG A 59 -22.28 20.41 -24.05
CA ARG A 59 -23.55 20.97 -24.53
C ARG A 59 -23.58 22.49 -24.39
N LYS A 60 -23.12 23.03 -23.25
CA LYS A 60 -23.01 24.49 -23.05
C LYS A 60 -22.01 25.13 -24.02
N ASN A 61 -20.89 24.46 -24.31
CA ASN A 61 -19.92 24.95 -25.28
C ASN A 61 -20.45 24.95 -26.71
N GLN A 62 -21.28 23.97 -27.11
CA GLN A 62 -21.92 23.99 -28.43
C GLN A 62 -22.92 25.13 -28.60
N LYS A 63 -23.65 25.49 -27.53
CA LYS A 63 -24.62 26.59 -27.57
C LYS A 63 -23.94 27.97 -27.63
N ASP A 64 -22.98 28.19 -26.73
CA ASP A 64 -22.49 29.55 -26.46
C ASP A 64 -21.01 29.77 -26.80
N GLY A 65 -20.25 28.71 -27.14
CA GLY A 65 -18.80 28.77 -27.44
C GLY A 65 -17.88 29.16 -26.27
N LYS A 66 -18.43 29.69 -25.17
CA LYS A 66 -17.69 30.24 -24.01
C LYS A 66 -17.05 29.17 -23.11
N TYR A 67 -17.47 27.91 -23.20
CA TYR A 67 -17.07 26.86 -22.27
C TYR A 67 -15.90 25.99 -22.77
N LYS A 68 -15.19 26.44 -23.81
CA LYS A 68 -14.07 25.70 -24.41
C LYS A 68 -12.95 25.45 -23.40
N ILE A 69 -12.54 26.47 -22.64
CA ILE A 69 -11.47 26.37 -21.63
C ILE A 69 -11.92 25.45 -20.48
N PRO A 70 -13.06 25.68 -19.79
CA PRO A 70 -13.55 24.78 -18.75
C PRO A 70 -13.66 23.31 -19.19
N LEU A 71 -14.13 23.06 -20.41
CA LEU A 71 -14.25 21.70 -20.95
C LEU A 71 -12.89 21.02 -21.07
N TRP A 72 -11.87 21.70 -21.57
CA TRP A 72 -10.51 21.15 -21.64
C TRP A 72 -9.91 20.94 -20.26
N THR A 73 -10.12 21.85 -19.31
CA THR A 73 -9.66 21.70 -17.93
C THR A 73 -10.23 20.43 -17.30
N VAL A 74 -11.54 20.19 -17.40
CA VAL A 74 -12.18 18.98 -16.85
C VAL A 74 -11.66 17.71 -17.54
N ARG A 75 -11.42 17.74 -18.86
CA ARG A 75 -10.84 16.61 -19.59
C ARG A 75 -9.42 16.27 -19.14
N ILE A 76 -8.58 17.28 -18.99
CA ILE A 76 -7.20 17.10 -18.51
C ILE A 76 -7.21 16.56 -17.07
N ALA A 77 -8.03 17.16 -16.19
CA ALA A 77 -8.18 16.70 -14.81
C ALA A 77 -8.65 15.24 -14.76
N PHE A 78 -9.64 14.88 -15.58
CA PHE A 78 -10.14 13.50 -15.68
C PHE A 78 -9.02 12.52 -16.05
N VAL A 79 -8.25 12.82 -17.11
CA VAL A 79 -7.13 11.96 -17.54
C VAL A 79 -6.06 11.86 -16.46
N LEU A 80 -5.66 12.98 -15.84
CA LEU A 80 -4.64 12.98 -14.78
C LEU A 80 -5.08 12.15 -13.56
N ILE A 81 -6.32 12.29 -13.13
CA ILE A 81 -6.85 11.54 -11.98
C ILE A 81 -6.97 10.06 -12.34
N SER A 82 -7.43 9.71 -13.55
CA SER A 82 -7.44 8.32 -14.03
C SER A 82 -6.04 7.71 -14.05
N LEU A 83 -5.03 8.45 -14.51
CA LEU A 83 -3.64 7.99 -14.52
C LEU A 83 -3.10 7.78 -13.10
N LEU A 84 -3.33 8.73 -12.18
CA LEU A 84 -2.99 8.57 -10.77
C LEU A 84 -3.64 7.32 -10.18
N PHE A 85 -4.89 7.06 -10.53
CA PHE A 85 -5.64 5.90 -10.07
C PHE A 85 -5.03 4.56 -10.51
N VAL A 86 -4.43 4.51 -11.70
CA VAL A 86 -3.74 3.34 -12.22
C VAL A 86 -2.32 3.19 -11.62
N VAL A 87 -1.63 4.32 -11.41
CA VAL A 87 -0.23 4.33 -10.97
C VAL A 87 -0.08 4.10 -9.46
N LEU A 88 -0.99 4.62 -8.63
CA LEU A 88 -0.90 4.50 -7.16
C LEU A 88 -0.85 3.04 -6.67
N PRO A 89 -1.72 2.11 -7.13
CA PRO A 89 -1.61 0.70 -6.77
C PRO A 89 -0.26 0.09 -7.16
N TYR A 90 0.27 0.46 -8.32
CA TYR A 90 1.56 -0.01 -8.78
C TYR A 90 2.68 0.47 -7.85
N ILE A 91 2.66 1.74 -7.42
CA ILE A 91 3.60 2.28 -6.43
C ILE A 91 3.49 1.53 -5.10
N GLY A 92 2.27 1.29 -4.62
CA GLY A 92 2.01 0.51 -3.41
C GLY A 92 2.68 -0.86 -3.46
N LEU A 93 2.33 -1.67 -4.47
CA LEU A 93 2.75 -3.07 -4.56
C LEU A 93 4.22 -3.28 -4.99
N LYS A 94 4.79 -2.35 -5.75
CA LYS A 94 6.16 -2.45 -6.28
C LYS A 94 7.15 -1.70 -5.39
N PHE A 95 8.39 -1.57 -5.86
CA PHE A 95 9.46 -0.80 -5.20
C PHE A 95 9.78 -1.25 -3.76
N LYS A 96 9.69 -2.57 -3.51
CA LYS A 96 9.90 -3.15 -2.17
C LYS A 96 11.27 -2.78 -1.59
N TYR A 97 12.30 -2.64 -2.42
CA TYR A 97 13.67 -2.36 -1.98
C TYR A 97 14.09 -0.88 -2.13
N ASN A 98 13.19 0.01 -2.54
CA ASN A 98 13.52 1.42 -2.77
C ASN A 98 12.94 2.32 -1.67
N LYS A 99 13.84 2.86 -0.83
CA LYS A 99 13.53 3.73 0.31
C LYS A 99 12.80 5.01 -0.09
N PHE A 100 13.03 5.52 -1.30
CA PHE A 100 12.35 6.73 -1.81
C PHE A 100 10.82 6.56 -1.81
N PHE A 101 10.35 5.34 -2.03
CA PHE A 101 8.92 5.03 -2.07
C PHE A 101 8.32 4.72 -0.70
N TYR A 102 9.09 4.82 0.39
CA TYR A 102 8.57 4.59 1.73
C TYR A 102 7.35 5.46 2.06
N THR A 103 7.50 6.79 1.98
CA THR A 103 6.43 7.73 2.32
C THR A 103 5.20 7.56 1.43
N PRO A 104 5.31 7.50 0.08
CA PRO A 104 4.17 7.19 -0.77
C PRO A 104 3.48 5.88 -0.41
N LYS A 105 4.24 4.81 -0.15
CA LYS A 105 3.68 3.50 0.19
C LYS A 105 2.98 3.49 1.55
N LYS A 106 3.55 4.16 2.56
CA LYS A 106 2.93 4.32 3.88
C LYS A 106 1.60 5.05 3.74
N ILE A 107 1.56 6.18 3.03
CA ILE A 107 0.32 6.95 2.80
C ILE A 107 -0.74 6.10 2.09
N ILE A 108 -0.36 5.40 1.01
CA ILE A 108 -1.28 4.51 0.28
C ILE A 108 -1.85 3.45 1.22
N TYR A 109 -1.07 2.92 2.14
CA TYR A 109 -1.53 1.91 3.08
C TYR A 109 -2.38 2.49 4.22
N THR A 110 -1.87 3.46 4.99
CA THR A 110 -2.57 4.09 6.12
C THR A 110 -3.97 4.54 5.71
N TYR A 111 -4.08 5.25 4.58
CA TYR A 111 -5.36 5.79 4.14
C TYR A 111 -6.13 4.87 3.20
N GLY A 112 -5.44 4.05 2.41
CA GLY A 112 -6.11 3.20 1.42
C GLY A 112 -6.74 1.96 2.03
N VAL A 113 -6.16 1.44 3.11
CA VAL A 113 -6.42 0.07 3.57
C VAL A 113 -7.01 0.02 4.98
N TYR A 114 -6.57 0.91 5.86
CA TYR A 114 -6.83 0.83 7.30
C TYR A 114 -7.43 2.13 7.87
N THR A 115 -8.42 2.70 7.18
CA THR A 115 -9.18 3.86 7.70
C THR A 115 -9.96 3.59 9.00
N LEU A 116 -9.93 2.36 9.53
CA LEU A 116 -10.74 1.92 10.68
C LEU A 116 -9.94 1.53 11.94
N SER A 117 -8.60 1.44 11.89
CA SER A 117 -7.78 1.26 13.11
C SER A 117 -6.87 2.46 13.33
N SER A 118 -7.07 3.16 14.45
CA SER A 118 -6.41 4.42 14.78
C SER A 118 -4.90 4.32 15.05
N ASN A 119 -4.35 3.10 15.14
CA ASN A 119 -3.04 2.88 15.75
C ASN A 119 -1.94 2.51 14.73
N ILE A 120 -2.28 2.21 13.46
CA ILE A 120 -1.28 1.81 12.44
C ILE A 120 -0.32 2.96 12.09
N ASP A 121 -0.80 4.19 12.10
CA ASP A 121 0.04 5.35 11.80
C ASP A 121 1.11 5.58 12.90
N GLU A 122 0.86 5.04 14.10
CA GLU A 122 1.77 5.02 15.24
C GLU A 122 2.75 3.83 15.19
N MET A 123 2.41 2.75 14.50
CA MET A 123 3.24 1.53 14.42
C MET A 123 4.34 1.61 13.38
N LEU A 124 4.04 2.17 12.20
CA LEU A 124 5.08 2.42 11.20
C LEU A 124 5.79 3.73 11.51
N PRO A 125 7.13 3.79 11.38
CA PRO A 125 7.86 5.03 11.62
C PRO A 125 7.34 6.18 10.73
N LYS A 126 7.44 7.44 11.18
CA LYS A 126 7.03 8.56 10.33
C LYS A 126 8.00 8.76 9.16
N HIS A 127 9.28 8.56 9.44
CA HIS A 127 10.37 8.65 8.48
C HIS A 127 11.33 7.48 8.71
N LEU A 128 11.97 7.01 7.63
CA LEU A 128 13.08 6.09 7.77
C LEU A 128 14.26 6.80 8.44
N PRO A 129 15.04 6.08 9.26
CA PRO A 129 16.24 6.64 9.87
C PRO A 129 17.33 6.85 8.80
N LEU A 130 18.28 7.74 9.08
CA LEU A 130 19.41 8.00 8.17
C LEU A 130 20.24 6.73 7.94
N GLU A 131 20.53 6.00 9.02
CA GLU A 131 21.31 4.75 9.01
C GLU A 131 20.54 3.51 8.54
N CYS A 132 19.38 3.71 7.91
CA CYS A 132 18.60 2.62 7.32
C CYS A 132 19.43 1.88 6.27
N ARG A 133 19.62 0.57 6.42
CA ARG A 133 20.31 -0.33 5.47
C ARG A 133 19.43 -1.54 5.14
N GLU A 134 19.66 -2.13 3.97
CA GLU A 134 18.89 -3.29 3.46
C GLU A 134 17.37 -3.17 3.64
N TYR A 135 16.83 -2.02 3.22
CA TYR A 135 15.40 -1.72 3.33
C TYR A 135 14.54 -2.64 2.47
N LYS A 136 13.43 -3.10 3.05
CA LYS A 136 12.39 -3.85 2.38
C LYS A 136 11.01 -3.46 2.93
N PHE A 137 10.13 -2.97 2.07
CA PHE A 137 8.75 -2.62 2.42
C PHE A 137 7.73 -3.31 1.52
N ILE A 138 7.04 -4.27 2.11
CA ILE A 138 6.03 -5.09 1.46
C ILE A 138 4.67 -4.57 1.89
N THR A 139 3.83 -4.23 0.92
CA THR A 139 2.42 -3.92 1.16
C THR A 139 1.60 -4.96 0.42
N GLN A 140 0.65 -5.59 1.09
CA GLN A 140 -0.30 -6.51 0.48
C GLN A 140 -1.70 -5.94 0.58
N LEU A 141 -2.43 -6.16 -0.49
CA LEU A 141 -3.84 -5.82 -0.59
C LEU A 141 -4.57 -7.14 -0.34
N GLY A 142 -5.40 -7.18 0.70
CA GLY A 142 -6.22 -8.36 1.01
C GLY A 142 -7.36 -8.46 0.01
N SER A 143 -7.94 -9.64 -0.21
CA SER A 143 -9.19 -9.77 -0.97
C SER A 143 -10.36 -9.79 0.02
N ILE A 144 -11.47 -9.10 -0.27
CA ILE A 144 -12.68 -9.08 0.59
C ILE A 144 -13.28 -10.48 0.84
N ALA A 145 -12.93 -11.49 0.05
CA ALA A 145 -13.61 -12.79 0.04
C ALA A 145 -13.18 -13.80 1.10
N GLN A 146 -12.09 -13.56 1.83
CA GLN A 146 -11.60 -14.42 2.92
C GLN A 146 -11.01 -13.49 4.00
N ASP A 147 -10.90 -13.95 5.24
CA ASP A 147 -10.36 -13.24 6.42
C ASP A 147 -8.88 -12.76 6.30
N TYR A 148 -8.42 -12.52 5.08
CA TYR A 148 -7.14 -11.96 4.72
C TYR A 148 -7.14 -10.46 4.97
N HIS A 149 -6.70 -10.10 6.18
CA HIS A 149 -6.40 -8.72 6.49
C HIS A 149 -5.28 -8.24 5.57
N PRO A 150 -5.44 -7.07 4.95
CA PRO A 150 -4.35 -6.47 4.20
C PRO A 150 -3.18 -6.25 5.16
N SER A 151 -1.98 -6.66 4.75
CA SER A 151 -0.82 -6.65 5.65
C SER A 151 0.32 -5.83 5.10
N VAL A 152 1.08 -5.25 6.00
CA VAL A 152 2.31 -4.52 5.68
C VAL A 152 3.47 -5.02 6.51
N TYR A 153 4.62 -5.16 5.85
CA TYR A 153 5.86 -5.58 6.48
C TYR A 153 6.96 -4.59 6.09
N LEU A 154 7.51 -3.88 7.07
CA LEU A 154 8.68 -3.02 6.91
C LEU A 154 9.86 -3.66 7.60
N MET A 155 10.97 -3.82 6.88
CA MET A 155 12.20 -4.40 7.38
C MET A 155 13.39 -3.52 6.97
N PHE A 156 14.32 -3.31 7.89
CA PHE A 156 15.61 -2.66 7.60
C PHE A 156 16.57 -2.86 8.78
N TYR A 157 17.84 -2.55 8.56
CA TYR A 157 18.87 -2.50 9.60
C TYR A 157 19.18 -1.05 9.96
N THR A 158 19.53 -0.79 11.21
CA THR A 158 19.88 0.54 11.72
C THR A 158 20.85 0.44 12.90
N ASP A 159 21.27 1.57 13.45
CA ASP A 159 22.07 1.64 14.67
C ASP A 159 21.26 1.41 15.97
N ASN A 160 21.97 1.17 17.07
CA ASN A 160 21.38 0.91 18.38
C ASN A 160 20.63 2.13 18.96
N ASP A 161 21.09 3.35 18.67
CA ASP A 161 20.43 4.56 19.16
C ASP A 161 19.02 4.70 18.57
N THR A 162 18.87 4.37 17.29
CA THR A 162 17.61 4.33 16.58
C THR A 162 16.71 3.20 17.08
N LEU A 163 17.27 2.01 17.34
CA LEU A 163 16.55 0.90 17.95
C LEU A 163 15.96 1.30 19.31
N MET A 164 16.74 1.97 20.15
CA MET A 164 16.28 2.48 21.46
C MET A 164 15.15 3.49 21.32
N GLN A 165 15.20 4.36 20.30
CA GLN A 165 14.11 5.30 20.02
C GLN A 165 12.82 4.58 19.62
N TYR A 166 12.91 3.58 18.74
CA TYR A 166 11.75 2.78 18.35
C TYR A 166 11.18 1.97 19.51
N GLU A 167 12.03 1.34 20.32
CA GLU A 167 11.61 0.64 21.53
C GLU A 167 10.86 1.58 22.48
N LYS A 168 11.36 2.80 22.68
CA LYS A 168 10.71 3.81 23.52
C LYS A 168 9.34 4.19 22.99
N ASN A 169 9.20 4.41 21.68
CA ASN A 169 7.93 4.76 21.06
C ASN A 169 6.93 3.61 21.17
N PHE A 170 7.34 2.37 20.89
CA PHE A 170 6.45 1.21 20.96
C PHE A 170 5.92 0.97 22.39
N LYS A 171 6.76 1.18 23.41
CA LYS A 171 6.33 1.08 24.82
C LYS A 171 5.26 2.10 25.24
N THR A 172 5.06 3.17 24.45
CA THR A 172 3.99 4.16 24.73
C THR A 172 2.64 3.79 24.12
N ILE A 173 2.60 2.82 23.20
CA ILE A 173 1.34 2.37 22.60
C ILE A 173 0.56 1.56 23.64
N PRO A 174 -0.73 1.86 23.88
CA PRO A 174 -1.58 1.06 24.75
C PRO A 174 -1.65 -0.41 24.32
N ASP A 175 -1.77 -1.33 25.27
CA ASP A 175 -1.96 -2.76 25.03
C ASP A 175 -0.81 -3.46 24.26
N VAL A 176 0.40 -2.91 24.32
CA VAL A 176 1.61 -3.60 23.82
C VAL A 176 2.09 -4.63 24.84
N ASN A 177 2.10 -5.90 24.42
CA ASN A 177 2.72 -7.00 25.14
C ASN A 177 4.15 -7.23 24.63
N ILE A 178 5.07 -7.44 25.58
CA ILE A 178 6.45 -7.83 25.27
C ILE A 178 6.53 -9.35 25.34
N ALA A 179 6.96 -9.95 24.23
CA ALA A 179 7.19 -11.37 24.14
C ALA A 179 8.69 -11.66 24.06
N SER A 180 9.14 -12.76 24.69
CA SER A 180 10.53 -13.20 24.59
C SER A 180 10.87 -13.64 23.16
N GLY A 181 12.12 -13.39 22.76
CA GLY A 181 12.71 -13.83 21.50
C GLY A 181 13.08 -15.32 21.46
N GLU A 182 12.58 -16.13 22.42
CA GLU A 182 12.87 -17.57 22.49
C GLU A 182 12.57 -18.22 21.13
N CYS A 183 13.63 -18.69 20.47
CA CYS A 183 13.50 -19.34 19.18
C CYS A 183 12.93 -20.73 19.36
N LYS A 184 11.99 -21.13 18.51
CA LYS A 184 11.47 -22.49 18.47
C LYS A 184 11.61 -23.07 17.09
N GLU A 185 11.60 -24.39 17.06
CA GLU A 185 11.53 -25.16 15.84
C GLU A 185 10.11 -25.02 15.26
N HIS A 186 10.02 -24.52 14.03
CA HIS A 186 8.78 -24.48 13.26
C HIS A 186 8.89 -25.49 12.13
N ASP A 187 8.20 -26.62 12.27
CA ASP A 187 8.05 -27.64 11.24
C ASP A 187 6.84 -27.30 10.37
N TYR A 188 7.06 -27.15 9.07
CA TYR A 188 6.02 -26.81 8.10
C TYR A 188 6.00 -27.77 6.92
N TYR A 189 4.94 -28.61 6.90
CA TYR A 189 4.67 -29.60 5.85
C TYR A 189 4.61 -29.05 4.41
N GLN A 190 4.41 -27.74 4.23
CA GLN A 190 4.31 -27.12 2.90
C GLN A 190 5.67 -26.92 2.20
N PHE A 191 6.79 -26.99 2.92
CA PHE A 191 8.15 -26.76 2.39
C PHE A 191 9.04 -28.00 2.50
N GLN A 192 8.55 -29.18 2.10
CA GLN A 192 9.37 -30.40 1.99
C GLN A 192 10.20 -30.73 3.25
N ASN A 193 9.63 -30.53 4.44
CA ASN A 193 10.28 -30.76 5.75
C ASN A 193 11.53 -29.87 6.01
N GLU A 194 11.56 -28.64 5.49
CA GLU A 194 12.54 -27.65 5.93
C GLU A 194 12.22 -27.16 7.35
N VAL A 195 13.18 -27.31 8.25
CA VAL A 195 13.09 -26.89 9.64
C VAL A 195 13.62 -25.46 9.77
N PHE A 196 12.78 -24.55 10.28
CA PHE A 196 13.17 -23.18 10.56
C PHE A 196 13.22 -22.89 12.06
N PHE A 197 14.24 -22.13 12.46
CA PHE A 197 14.38 -21.61 13.82
C PHE A 197 14.24 -20.10 13.78
N TYR A 198 13.19 -19.58 14.40
CA TYR A 198 12.97 -18.15 14.57
C TYR A 198 12.17 -17.90 15.85
N PRO A 199 12.09 -16.65 16.34
CA PRO A 199 11.41 -16.35 17.59
C PRO A 199 9.94 -16.82 17.59
N LYS A 200 9.54 -17.57 18.62
CA LYS A 200 8.22 -18.20 18.74
C LYS A 200 7.04 -17.24 18.52
N ASN A 201 7.20 -16.00 18.98
CA ASN A 201 6.14 -14.99 18.95
C ASN A 201 6.22 -14.09 17.71
N PHE A 202 7.15 -14.35 16.79
CA PHE A 202 7.21 -13.69 15.50
C PHE A 202 6.19 -14.34 14.56
N PRO A 203 5.34 -13.58 13.85
CA PRO A 203 4.27 -14.20 13.09
C PRO A 203 4.80 -14.96 11.87
N ASP A 204 4.40 -16.22 11.73
CA ASP A 204 4.76 -17.10 10.61
C ASP A 204 4.52 -16.42 9.26
N HIS A 205 3.36 -15.76 9.11
CA HIS A 205 2.99 -15.09 7.87
C HIS A 205 3.94 -13.94 7.50
N VAL A 206 4.63 -13.31 8.46
CA VAL A 206 5.68 -12.32 8.20
C VAL A 206 6.95 -13.02 7.75
N PHE A 207 7.35 -14.07 8.47
CA PHE A 207 8.55 -14.86 8.18
C PHE A 207 8.56 -15.42 6.75
N TRP A 208 7.44 -15.95 6.29
CA TRP A 208 7.31 -16.50 4.93
C TRP A 208 7.44 -15.45 3.82
N ARG A 209 7.24 -14.16 4.13
CA ARG A 209 7.34 -13.05 3.17
C ARG A 209 8.75 -12.48 3.06
N LEU A 210 9.64 -12.91 3.95
CA LEU A 210 11.07 -12.70 3.80
C LEU A 210 11.57 -13.50 2.57
N ASP A 211 12.70 -13.08 2.01
CA ASP A 211 13.40 -13.93 1.03
C ASP A 211 14.39 -14.82 1.79
N ASP A 212 15.03 -15.77 1.10
CA ASP A 212 15.93 -16.74 1.75
C ASP A 212 17.07 -16.07 2.49
N ILE A 213 17.66 -15.02 1.89
CA ILE A 213 18.75 -14.24 2.50
C ILE A 213 18.31 -13.63 3.83
N HIS A 214 17.10 -13.08 3.90
CA HIS A 214 16.57 -12.50 5.13
C HIS A 214 16.12 -13.58 6.12
N ARG A 215 15.55 -14.70 5.68
CA ARG A 215 15.15 -15.83 6.55
C ARG A 215 16.34 -16.44 7.27
N GLU A 216 17.47 -16.63 6.59
CA GLU A 216 18.67 -17.20 7.20
C GLU A 216 19.18 -16.34 8.37
N LYS A 217 19.01 -15.03 8.30
CA LYS A 217 19.44 -14.10 9.35
C LYS A 217 18.61 -14.24 10.64
N PHE A 218 17.40 -14.80 10.59
CA PHE A 218 16.53 -14.99 11.76
C PHE A 218 16.93 -16.16 12.67
N LYS A 219 17.84 -17.04 12.21
CA LYS A 219 18.24 -18.25 12.94
C LYS A 219 18.94 -17.99 14.28
N ASN A 220 19.47 -16.77 14.50
CA ASN A 220 20.24 -16.40 15.69
C ASN A 220 19.61 -15.26 16.51
N MET A 221 18.27 -15.14 16.52
CA MET A 221 17.56 -14.00 17.12
C MET A 221 17.06 -14.24 18.55
N GLU A 222 17.78 -15.03 19.34
CA GLU A 222 17.39 -15.39 20.72
C GLU A 222 17.22 -14.16 21.64
N ASN A 223 17.96 -13.09 21.36
CA ASN A 223 17.93 -11.82 22.10
C ASN A 223 16.98 -10.78 21.51
N ALA A 224 16.30 -11.08 20.40
CA ALA A 224 15.40 -10.13 19.77
C ALA A 224 14.21 -9.83 20.68
N LYS A 225 13.85 -8.56 20.78
CA LYS A 225 12.68 -8.10 21.53
C LYS A 225 11.49 -7.99 20.60
N ILE A 226 10.39 -8.65 20.97
CA ILE A 226 9.15 -8.66 20.18
C ILE A 226 8.07 -7.91 20.94
N TYR A 227 7.52 -6.90 20.29
CA TYR A 227 6.41 -6.07 20.77
C TYR A 227 5.18 -6.40 19.93
N ILE A 228 4.09 -6.81 20.58
CA ILE A 228 2.82 -7.14 19.92
C ILE A 228 1.78 -6.18 20.46
N ALA A 229 1.07 -5.43 19.61
CA ALA A 229 -0.02 -4.57 20.04
C ALA A 229 -1.37 -5.08 19.53
N GLY A 230 -2.38 -5.01 20.40
CA GLY A 230 -3.73 -5.48 20.12
C GLY A 230 -3.91 -6.99 20.33
N ASP A 231 -5.03 -7.52 19.83
CA ASP A 231 -5.35 -8.95 19.93
C ASP A 231 -4.50 -9.78 18.95
N TYR A 232 -4.00 -10.92 19.45
CA TYR A 232 -3.25 -11.99 18.77
C TYR A 232 -2.74 -11.70 17.35
N TYR A 233 -1.43 -11.41 17.23
CA TYR A 233 -0.64 -11.38 15.98
C TYR A 233 -1.07 -10.39 14.89
N THR A 234 -1.97 -9.45 15.19
CA THR A 234 -2.42 -8.46 14.21
C THR A 234 -1.30 -7.49 13.85
N HIS A 235 -0.60 -6.94 14.84
CA HIS A 235 0.41 -5.93 14.59
C HIS A 235 1.55 -5.95 15.61
N GLY A 236 2.74 -5.50 15.21
CA GLY A 236 3.88 -5.47 16.12
C GLY A 236 5.21 -5.06 15.50
N CYS A 237 6.25 -5.19 16.32
CA CYS A 237 7.61 -4.87 15.99
C CYS A 237 8.59 -5.90 16.58
N LEU A 238 9.64 -6.23 15.83
CA LEU A 238 10.81 -6.98 16.28
C LEU A 238 12.01 -6.06 16.21
N LEU A 239 12.73 -5.97 17.33
CA LEU A 239 13.97 -5.19 17.47
C LEU A 239 15.08 -6.13 17.91
N ASP A 240 16.10 -6.29 17.07
CA ASP A 240 17.29 -7.08 17.39
C ASP A 240 18.52 -6.19 17.50
N TYR A 241 19.04 -6.07 18.72
CA TYR A 241 20.19 -5.23 19.05
C TYR A 241 21.52 -5.84 18.61
N ASP A 242 21.57 -7.16 18.39
CA ASP A 242 22.82 -7.83 18.01
C ASP A 242 23.12 -7.62 16.53
N SER A 243 22.10 -7.70 15.65
CA SER A 243 22.26 -7.45 14.22
C SER A 243 21.91 -6.02 13.78
N GLY A 244 21.19 -5.26 14.59
CA GLY A 244 20.62 -3.96 14.21
C GLY A 244 19.31 -4.07 13.43
N LEU A 245 18.68 -5.26 13.37
CA LEU A 245 17.49 -5.49 12.59
C LEU A 245 16.24 -4.88 13.24
N VAL A 246 15.40 -4.29 12.38
CA VAL A 246 14.06 -3.82 12.69
C VAL A 246 13.06 -4.45 11.74
N VAL A 247 11.96 -4.96 12.29
CA VAL A 247 10.82 -5.46 11.52
C VAL A 247 9.54 -4.91 12.13
N PHE A 248 8.72 -4.24 11.32
CA PHE A 248 7.35 -3.88 11.68
C PHE A 248 6.37 -4.70 10.85
N TRP A 249 5.29 -5.16 11.47
CA TRP A 249 4.17 -5.75 10.76
C TRP A 249 2.84 -5.16 11.23
N THR A 250 1.91 -5.08 10.29
CA THR A 250 0.51 -4.69 10.53
C THR A 250 -0.41 -5.52 9.67
#